data_AF-A0A0P1F5J3-F1
#
_entry.id   AF-A0A0P1F5J3-F1
#
_cell.length_a   1.000
_cell.length_b   1.000
_cell.length_c   1.000
_cell.angle_alpha   90.00
_cell.angle_beta   90.00
_cell.angle_gamma   90.00
#
_symmetry.space_group_name_H-M   'P 1'
#
loop_
_entity.id
_entity.type
_entity.pdbx_description
1 polymer ?
#
loop_
_entity_poly.entity_id
_entity_poly.type
_entity_poly.pdbx_seq_one_letter_code
_entity_poly.pdbx_strand_id
1 'polypeptide(L)'
;MNQEGQRHAAELARLETRRKDLEDALMRLARDEAEAQEVAELAQEVEQLENEVESARAAANVEKTMTKDVRKAAGKNREAAEAELDKLAKSMQQDGETFEKAYLRALDTDMSKALMQARDDAQELERGGISSMDVAEAHKRLAS
;
A
#
# COMPACT_ATOMS: atom_id res chain seq x y z
N MET A 1 65.93 -46.33 32.45
CA MET A 1 65.21 -45.56 31.41
C MET A 1 66.26 -44.84 30.58
N ASN A 2 66.35 -45.05 29.25
CA ASN A 2 67.38 -44.41 28.41
C ASN A 2 66.96 -42.96 28.02
N GLN A 3 67.92 -42.12 27.64
CA GLN A 3 67.68 -40.70 27.27
C GLN A 3 66.77 -40.52 26.03
N GLU A 4 66.80 -41.45 25.08
CA GLU A 4 65.93 -41.42 23.89
C GLU A 4 64.47 -41.71 24.24
N GLY A 5 64.21 -42.65 25.15
CA GLY A 5 62.87 -42.92 25.66
C GLY A 5 62.26 -41.71 26.38
N GLN A 6 63.08 -40.93 27.09
CA GLN A 6 62.64 -39.67 27.70
C GLN A 6 62.35 -38.59 26.66
N ARG A 7 63.14 -38.50 25.57
CA ARG A 7 62.89 -37.57 24.47
C ARG A 7 61.61 -37.91 23.71
N HIS A 8 61.39 -39.19 23.40
CA HIS A 8 60.17 -39.64 22.74
C HIS A 8 58.91 -39.42 23.60
N ALA A 9 59.00 -39.64 24.92
CA ALA A 9 57.89 -39.35 25.83
C ALA A 9 57.55 -37.84 25.88
N ALA A 10 58.56 -36.97 25.91
CA ALA A 10 58.37 -35.52 25.89
C ALA A 10 57.80 -35.03 24.54
N GLU A 11 58.25 -35.61 23.43
CA GLU A 11 57.74 -35.32 22.10
C GLU A 11 56.29 -35.78 21.93
N LEU A 12 55.95 -36.97 22.44
CA LEU A 12 54.58 -37.49 22.45
C LEU A 12 53.65 -36.56 23.23
N ALA A 13 54.03 -36.16 24.45
CA ALA A 13 53.22 -35.24 25.27
C ALA A 13 53.01 -33.88 24.58
N ARG A 14 54.03 -33.37 23.86
CA ARG A 14 53.92 -32.14 23.08
C ARG A 14 52.96 -32.29 21.90
N LEU A 15 53.03 -33.41 21.20
CA LEU A 15 52.14 -33.71 20.07
C LEU A 15 50.69 -33.89 20.54
N GLU A 16 50.47 -34.56 21.68
CA GLU A 16 49.14 -34.72 22.28
C GLU A 16 48.53 -33.38 22.70
N THR A 17 49.32 -32.50 23.31
CA THR A 17 48.89 -31.14 23.66
C THR A 17 48.52 -30.36 22.41
N ARG A 18 49.39 -30.37 21.39
CA ARG A 18 49.12 -29.67 20.13
C ARG A 18 47.91 -30.24 19.40
N ARG A 19 47.67 -31.55 19.47
CA ARG A 19 46.48 -32.19 18.88
C ARG A 19 45.22 -31.66 19.55
N LYS A 20 45.21 -31.59 20.88
CA LYS A 20 44.08 -31.06 21.65
C LYS A 20 43.81 -29.59 21.34
N ASP A 21 44.84 -28.76 21.27
CA ASP A 21 44.69 -27.34 20.91
C ASP A 21 44.08 -27.17 19.51
N LEU A 22 44.45 -28.03 18.55
CA LEU A 22 43.89 -28.04 17.20
C LEU A 22 42.45 -28.56 17.18
N GLU A 23 42.12 -29.60 17.95
CA GLU A 23 40.74 -30.10 18.10
C GLU A 23 39.81 -29.01 18.67
N ASP A 24 40.26 -28.28 19.70
CA ASP A 24 39.51 -27.18 20.29
C ASP A 24 39.33 -26.01 19.30
N ALA A 25 40.36 -25.70 18.50
CA ALA A 25 40.27 -24.67 17.46
C ALA A 25 39.30 -25.07 16.33
N LEU A 26 39.29 -26.34 15.92
CA LEU A 26 38.36 -26.85 14.92
C LEU A 26 36.91 -26.78 15.39
N MET A 27 36.64 -27.13 16.66
CA MET A 27 35.29 -27.02 17.22
C MET A 27 34.78 -25.58 17.26
N ARG A 28 35.66 -24.60 17.57
CA ARG A 28 35.32 -23.18 17.52
C ARG A 28 35.02 -22.73 16.08
N LEU A 29 35.89 -23.07 15.14
CA LEU A 29 35.71 -22.69 13.73
C LEU A 29 34.42 -23.27 13.14
N ALA A 30 34.08 -24.52 13.46
CA ALA A 30 32.82 -25.13 13.00
C ALA A 30 31.59 -24.41 13.56
N ARG A 31 31.67 -23.88 14.78
CA ARG A 31 30.61 -23.06 15.36
C ARG A 31 30.51 -21.70 14.68
N ASP A 32 31.63 -21.02 14.50
CA ASP A 32 31.68 -19.71 13.83
C ASP A 32 31.18 -19.83 12.38
N GLU A 33 31.46 -20.94 11.69
CA GLU A 33 30.94 -21.23 10.35
C GLU A 33 29.41 -21.42 10.35
N ALA A 34 28.87 -22.13 11.34
CA ALA A 34 27.42 -22.27 11.49
C ALA A 34 26.74 -20.93 11.78
N GLU A 35 27.32 -20.10 12.66
CA GLU A 35 26.83 -18.74 12.94
C GLU A 35 26.91 -17.85 11.68
N ALA A 36 27.97 -17.98 10.88
CA ALA A 36 28.11 -17.23 9.62
C ALA A 36 27.06 -17.64 8.57
N GLN A 37 26.70 -18.93 8.50
CA GLN A 37 25.62 -19.41 7.63
C GLN A 37 24.27 -18.83 8.05
N GLU A 38 23.95 -18.85 9.34
CA GLU A 38 22.70 -18.26 9.86
C GLU A 38 22.62 -16.76 9.55
N VAL A 39 23.72 -16.02 9.73
CA VAL A 39 23.76 -14.58 9.38
C VAL A 39 23.56 -14.35 7.88
N ALA A 40 24.10 -15.22 7.02
CA ALA A 40 23.92 -15.11 5.58
C ALA A 40 22.46 -15.35 5.17
N GLU A 41 21.80 -16.35 5.76
CA GLU A 41 20.37 -16.62 5.55
C GLU A 41 19.50 -15.43 6.00
N LEU A 42 19.76 -14.90 7.20
CA LEU A 42 19.05 -13.72 7.70
C LEU A 42 19.27 -12.48 6.83
N ALA A 43 20.49 -12.27 6.32
CA ALA A 43 20.76 -11.15 5.41
C ALA A 43 19.95 -11.26 4.11
N GLN A 44 19.82 -12.48 3.56
CA GLN A 44 19.00 -12.72 2.38
C GLN A 44 17.51 -12.50 2.65
N GLU A 45 17.01 -12.89 3.83
CA GLU A 45 15.62 -12.64 4.23
C GLU A 45 15.35 -11.14 4.41
N VAL A 46 16.28 -10.41 5.04
CA VAL A 46 16.18 -8.95 5.17
C VAL A 46 16.13 -8.27 3.80
N GLU A 47 16.99 -8.66 2.86
CA GLU A 47 16.97 -8.11 1.49
C GLU A 47 15.62 -8.36 0.80
N GLN A 48 15.03 -9.55 0.96
CA GLN A 48 13.70 -9.85 0.42
C GLN A 48 12.62 -8.96 1.04
N LEU A 49 12.62 -8.82 2.37
CA LEU A 49 11.68 -7.98 3.09
C LEU A 49 11.83 -6.50 2.72
N GLU A 50 13.04 -6.01 2.52
CA GLU A 50 13.29 -4.63 2.06
C GLU A 50 12.67 -4.38 0.68
N ASN A 51 12.81 -5.34 -0.25
CA ASN A 51 12.21 -5.26 -1.58
C ASN A 51 10.67 -5.30 -1.52
N GLU A 52 10.09 -6.14 -0.66
CA GLU A 52 8.64 -6.19 -0.44
C GLU A 52 8.11 -4.88 0.15
N VAL A 53 8.83 -4.32 1.12
CA VAL A 53 8.49 -3.03 1.75
C VAL A 53 8.56 -1.90 0.72
N GLU A 54 9.58 -1.87 -0.13
CA GLU A 54 9.70 -0.87 -1.19
C GLU A 54 8.53 -0.97 -2.18
N SER A 55 8.20 -2.20 -2.62
CA SER A 55 7.05 -2.44 -3.50
C SER A 55 5.73 -2.01 -2.86
N ALA A 56 5.50 -2.35 -1.59
CA ALA A 56 4.30 -1.96 -0.86
C ALA A 56 4.19 -0.44 -0.70
N ARG A 57 5.31 0.25 -0.44
CA ARG A 57 5.36 1.72 -0.38
C ARG A 57 5.07 2.35 -1.74
N ALA A 58 5.61 1.80 -2.82
CA ALA A 58 5.33 2.26 -4.17
C ALA A 58 3.84 2.12 -4.51
N ALA A 59 3.24 0.96 -4.23
CA ALA A 59 1.81 0.72 -4.43
C ALA A 59 0.94 1.70 -3.63
N ALA A 60 1.24 1.88 -2.33
CA ALA A 60 0.50 2.82 -1.48
C ALA A 60 0.60 4.28 -1.97
N ASN A 61 1.74 4.69 -2.51
CA ASN A 61 1.90 6.03 -3.08
C ASN A 61 1.11 6.23 -4.37
N VAL A 62 1.03 5.21 -5.23
CA VAL A 62 0.19 5.21 -6.43
C VAL A 62 -1.27 5.34 -6.02
N GLU A 63 -1.74 4.50 -5.10
CA GLU A 63 -3.12 4.53 -4.59
C GLU A 63 -3.47 5.91 -4.03
N LYS A 64 -2.61 6.47 -3.17
CA LYS A 64 -2.81 7.81 -2.59
C LYS A 64 -2.91 8.90 -3.65
N THR A 65 -2.10 8.82 -4.70
CA THR A 65 -2.12 9.79 -5.80
C THR A 65 -3.41 9.66 -6.60
N MET A 66 -3.79 8.44 -6.95
CA MET A 66 -5.06 8.17 -7.64
C MET A 66 -6.26 8.64 -6.84
N THR A 67 -6.33 8.36 -5.53
CA THR A 67 -7.41 8.84 -4.66
C THR A 67 -7.47 10.37 -4.64
N LYS A 68 -6.32 11.05 -4.56
CA LYS A 68 -6.27 12.52 -4.59
C LYS A 68 -6.80 13.09 -5.90
N ASP A 69 -6.41 12.47 -7.03
CA ASP A 69 -6.86 12.90 -8.35
C ASP A 69 -8.35 12.65 -8.56
N VAL A 70 -8.87 11.51 -8.09
CA VAL A 70 -10.31 11.21 -8.08
C VAL A 70 -11.08 12.26 -7.28
N ARG A 71 -10.65 12.59 -6.06
CA ARG A 71 -11.32 13.62 -5.24
C ARG A 71 -11.31 14.98 -5.93
N LYS A 72 -10.19 15.37 -6.55
CA LYS A 72 -10.09 16.62 -7.30
C LYS A 72 -11.01 16.63 -8.52
N ALA A 73 -11.08 15.53 -9.26
CA ALA A 73 -11.99 15.40 -10.39
C ALA A 73 -13.46 15.42 -9.95
N ALA A 74 -13.78 14.77 -8.83
CA ALA A 74 -15.11 14.76 -8.25
C ALA A 74 -15.56 16.17 -7.84
N GLY A 75 -14.70 16.94 -7.15
CA GLY A 75 -15.00 18.34 -6.83
C GLY A 75 -15.31 19.20 -8.07
N LYS A 76 -14.53 19.04 -9.15
CA LYS A 76 -14.80 19.71 -10.44
C LYS A 76 -16.13 19.28 -11.06
N ASN A 77 -16.46 17.99 -10.99
CA ASN A 77 -17.73 17.48 -11.52
C ASN A 77 -18.92 18.02 -10.71
N ARG A 78 -18.78 18.14 -9.39
CA ARG A 78 -19.78 18.76 -8.51
C ARG A 78 -20.04 20.21 -8.90
N GLU A 79 -18.98 21.00 -9.03
CA GLU A 79 -19.06 22.41 -9.46
C GLU A 79 -19.66 22.55 -10.86
N ALA A 80 -19.29 21.67 -11.80
CA ALA A 80 -19.86 21.68 -13.14
C ALA A 80 -21.35 21.35 -13.14
N ALA A 81 -21.79 20.36 -12.35
CA ALA A 81 -23.20 20.01 -12.21
C ALA A 81 -24.02 21.18 -11.63
N GLU A 82 -23.49 21.86 -10.60
CA GLU A 82 -24.11 23.06 -10.02
C GLU A 82 -24.22 24.20 -11.04
N ALA A 83 -23.17 24.44 -11.83
CA ALA A 83 -23.19 25.46 -12.87
C ALA A 83 -24.20 25.16 -13.99
N GLU A 84 -24.37 23.88 -14.38
CA GLU A 84 -25.38 23.48 -15.35
C GLU A 84 -26.80 23.58 -14.79
N LEU A 85 -27.02 23.29 -13.50
CA LEU A 85 -28.30 23.53 -12.82
C LEU A 85 -28.67 25.02 -12.85
N ASP A 86 -27.72 25.90 -12.58
CA ASP A 86 -27.92 27.36 -12.66
C ASP A 86 -28.23 27.83 -14.07
N LYS A 87 -27.54 27.29 -15.08
CA LYS A 87 -27.80 27.60 -16.49
C LYS A 87 -29.19 27.14 -16.92
N LEU A 88 -29.60 25.95 -16.50
CA LEU A 88 -30.93 25.42 -16.77
C LEU A 88 -32.02 26.29 -16.12
N ALA A 89 -31.83 26.69 -14.87
CA ALA A 89 -32.74 27.61 -14.20
C ALA A 89 -32.84 28.96 -14.91
N LYS A 90 -31.71 29.54 -15.34
CA LYS A 90 -31.69 30.79 -16.13
C LYS A 90 -32.40 30.66 -17.47
N SER A 91 -32.25 29.53 -18.17
CA SER A 91 -32.89 29.32 -19.48
C SER A 91 -34.40 29.09 -19.37
N MET A 92 -34.87 28.60 -18.21
CA MET A 92 -36.30 28.40 -17.93
C MET A 92 -36.99 29.63 -17.31
N GLN A 93 -36.22 30.64 -16.90
CA GLN A 93 -36.73 31.85 -16.26
C GLN A 93 -37.60 32.66 -17.23
N GLN A 94 -38.82 32.96 -16.82
CA GLN A 94 -39.75 33.78 -17.60
C GLN A 94 -39.56 35.27 -17.29
N ASP A 95 -40.00 36.14 -18.21
CA ASP A 95 -39.92 37.59 -18.04
C ASP A 95 -40.64 38.04 -16.75
N GLY A 96 -39.93 38.74 -15.87
CA GLY A 96 -40.44 39.19 -14.57
C GLY A 96 -40.48 38.12 -13.47
N GLU A 97 -40.07 36.88 -13.77
CA GLU A 97 -39.93 35.82 -12.77
C GLU A 97 -38.60 35.94 -12.02
N THR A 98 -38.58 35.59 -10.73
CA THR A 98 -37.35 35.47 -9.93
C THR A 98 -36.59 34.20 -10.28
N PHE A 99 -35.25 34.23 -10.23
CA PHE A 99 -34.39 33.06 -10.44
C PHE A 99 -34.78 31.87 -9.55
N GLU A 100 -35.09 32.08 -8.27
CA GLU A 100 -35.45 31.00 -7.34
C GLU A 100 -36.69 30.20 -7.79
N LYS A 101 -37.72 30.87 -8.31
CA LYS A 101 -38.91 30.21 -8.87
C LYS A 101 -38.57 29.40 -10.12
N ALA A 102 -37.74 29.95 -11.00
CA ALA A 102 -37.26 29.24 -12.18
C ALA A 102 -36.39 28.04 -11.81
N TYR A 103 -35.55 28.18 -10.77
CA TYR A 103 -34.71 27.12 -10.23
C TYR A 103 -35.53 25.98 -9.66
N LEU A 104 -36.52 26.26 -8.80
CA LEU A 104 -37.42 25.24 -8.27
C LEU A 104 -38.13 24.46 -9.39
N ARG A 105 -38.58 25.15 -10.44
CA ARG A 105 -39.19 24.49 -11.60
C ARG A 105 -38.17 23.69 -12.43
N ALA A 106 -36.93 24.16 -12.53
CA ALA A 106 -35.86 23.43 -13.16
C ALA A 106 -35.57 22.12 -12.41
N LEU A 107 -35.60 22.11 -11.07
CA LEU A 107 -35.40 20.91 -10.22
C LEU A 107 -36.34 19.74 -10.56
N ASP A 108 -37.55 20.02 -11.07
CA ASP A 108 -38.50 18.98 -11.43
C ASP A 108 -38.20 18.29 -12.77
N THR A 109 -37.32 18.87 -13.59
CA THR A 109 -36.95 18.29 -14.89
C THR A 109 -36.06 17.07 -14.72
N ASP A 110 -36.16 16.10 -15.64
CA ASP A 110 -35.32 14.90 -15.61
C ASP A 110 -33.83 15.23 -15.76
N MET A 111 -33.51 16.26 -16.54
CA MET A 111 -32.15 16.78 -16.65
C MET A 111 -31.62 17.26 -15.30
N SER A 112 -32.42 18.03 -14.56
CA SER A 112 -32.02 18.54 -13.25
C SER A 112 -31.88 17.44 -12.20
N LYS A 113 -32.76 16.43 -12.22
CA LYS A 113 -32.60 15.22 -11.38
C LYS A 113 -31.29 14.49 -11.67
N ALA A 114 -30.94 14.33 -12.95
CA ALA A 114 -29.66 13.73 -13.34
C ALA A 114 -28.46 14.56 -12.87
N LEU A 115 -28.53 15.90 -12.98
CA LEU A 115 -27.47 16.80 -12.50
C LEU A 115 -27.35 16.79 -10.97
N MET A 116 -28.47 16.74 -10.24
CA MET A 116 -28.47 16.58 -8.78
C MET A 116 -27.85 15.25 -8.36
N GLN A 117 -28.21 14.16 -9.02
CA GLN A 117 -27.59 12.85 -8.76
C GLN A 117 -26.09 12.87 -9.02
N ALA A 118 -25.67 13.47 -10.15
CA ALA A 118 -24.25 13.61 -10.49
C ALA A 118 -23.49 14.48 -9.46
N ARG A 119 -24.13 15.54 -8.95
CA ARG A 119 -23.59 16.38 -7.86
C ARG A 119 -23.41 15.58 -6.58
N ASP A 120 -24.43 14.82 -6.19
CA ASP A 120 -24.43 14.05 -4.94
C ASP A 120 -23.41 12.90 -5.01
N ASP A 121 -23.34 12.19 -6.14
CA ASP A 121 -22.31 11.15 -6.37
C ASP A 121 -20.90 11.74 -6.37
N ALA A 122 -20.70 12.90 -6.99
CA ALA A 122 -19.43 13.60 -6.98
C ALA A 122 -19.02 14.03 -5.55
N GLN A 123 -19.99 14.48 -4.73
CA GLN A 123 -19.74 14.83 -3.35
C GLN A 123 -19.35 13.62 -2.49
N GLU A 124 -19.98 12.47 -2.70
CA GLU A 124 -19.59 11.22 -2.03
C GLU A 124 -18.18 10.79 -2.41
N LEU A 125 -17.84 10.83 -3.71
CA LEU A 125 -16.49 10.51 -4.18
C LEU A 125 -15.42 11.48 -3.64
N GLU A 126 -15.74 12.77 -3.52
CA GLU A 126 -14.85 13.77 -2.91
C GLU A 126 -14.53 13.45 -1.44
N ARG A 127 -15.50 12.91 -0.71
CA ARG A 127 -15.35 12.46 0.69
C ARG A 127 -14.71 11.07 0.81
N GLY A 128 -14.50 10.37 -0.29
CA GLY A 128 -14.05 8.98 -0.31
C GLY A 128 -15.14 7.97 0.04
N GLY A 129 -16.40 8.35 -0.12
CA GLY A 129 -17.57 7.48 -0.03
C GLY A 129 -17.83 6.70 -1.34
N ILE A 130 -18.98 6.04 -1.38
CA ILE A 130 -19.43 5.23 -2.52
C ILE A 130 -20.51 5.97 -3.31
N SER A 131 -20.48 5.84 -4.63
CA SER A 131 -21.47 6.46 -5.53
C SER A 131 -22.76 5.63 -5.62
N SER A 132 -23.83 6.24 -6.13
CA SER A 132 -25.07 5.54 -6.43
C SER A 132 -24.88 4.38 -7.42
N MET A 133 -23.92 4.51 -8.35
CA MET A 133 -23.56 3.46 -9.29
C MET A 133 -22.94 2.25 -8.57
N ASP A 134 -22.06 2.49 -7.60
CA ASP A 134 -21.43 1.42 -6.80
C ASP A 134 -22.49 0.65 -6.00
N VAL A 135 -23.45 1.38 -5.42
CA VAL A 135 -24.59 0.78 -4.71
C VAL A 135 -25.45 -0.04 -5.65
N ALA A 136 -25.77 0.49 -6.85
CA ALA A 136 -26.56 -0.23 -7.85
C ALA A 136 -25.85 -1.49 -8.36
N GLU A 137 -24.53 -1.45 -8.52
CA GLU A 137 -23.73 -2.61 -8.91
C GLU A 137 -23.69 -3.67 -7.79
N ALA A 138 -23.52 -3.25 -6.54
CA ALA A 138 -23.59 -4.14 -5.39
C ALA A 138 -24.96 -4.85 -5.29
N HIS A 139 -26.06 -4.12 -5.51
CA HIS A 139 -27.40 -4.72 -5.55
C HIS A 139 -27.56 -5.75 -6.66
N LYS A 140 -27.02 -5.50 -7.86
CA LYS A 140 -27.06 -6.46 -8.97
C LYS A 140 -26.34 -7.77 -8.63
N ARG A 141 -25.20 -7.68 -7.94
CA ARG A 141 -24.41 -8.85 -7.51
C ARG A 141 -25.08 -9.65 -6.39
N LEU A 142 -25.92 -9.02 -5.58
CA LEU A 142 -26.71 -9.69 -4.53
C LEU A 142 -27.99 -10.34 -5.05
N ALA A 143 -28.52 -9.84 -6.18
CA ALA A 143 -29.71 -10.37 -6.83
C ALA A 143 -29.43 -11.49 -7.85
N SER A 144 -28.15 -11.82 -8.08
CA SER A 144 -27.66 -12.91 -8.94
C SER A 144 -27.21 -14.09 -8.11
#